data_AF-A0A212KX85-F1
#
_entry.id   AF-A0A212KX85-F1
#
_cell.length_a   1.000
_cell.length_b   1.000
_cell.length_c   1.000
_cell.angle_alpha   90.00
_cell.angle_beta   90.00
_cell.angle_gamma   90.00
#
_symmetry.space_group_name_H-M   'P 1'
#
loop_
_entity.id
_entity.type
_entity.pdbx_description
1 polymer ?
#
loop_
_entity_poly.entity_id
_entity_poly.type
_entity_poly.pdbx_seq_one_letter_code
_entity_poly.pdbx_strand_id
1 'polypeptide(L)'
;MNTQRVDALLAYILLEAQKSDDFGERSLGPIHFIKYIYLADLSYAENHEGETFTGIQWRFHHFGPWDTALWQRIEPSLTASGAQAANFPSDFSDTGYTRWNINSIECLQDAAKNLSIDIQGFVSRAVRKFANSTSDILHFVYNTPPMLRAAPQEFLDFTPSGWVFEPTVFTKSKNITLTAKQEKKIKEWQSSASKILQAKIAEQIAKRKKNTMQPIAVYDSVYFEGIAALDADISPPLAEGNISVSIAEDVWKSKARYDP
;
A
#
# COMPACT_ATOMS: atom_id res chain seq x y z
N MET A 1 -5.18 15.57 17.67
CA MET A 1 -5.96 14.60 16.86
C MET A 1 -7.45 14.78 17.12
N ASN A 2 -8.22 14.95 16.06
CA ASN A 2 -9.69 14.96 16.04
C ASN A 2 -10.20 13.52 15.88
N THR A 3 -10.69 12.92 16.96
CA THR A 3 -11.10 11.52 17.00
C THR A 3 -12.26 11.22 16.07
N GLN A 4 -13.26 12.10 15.98
CA GLN A 4 -14.42 11.93 15.10
C GLN A 4 -14.02 11.84 13.62
N ARG A 5 -13.10 12.70 13.18
CA ARG A 5 -12.57 12.67 11.80
C ARG A 5 -11.74 11.43 11.53
N VAL A 6 -10.95 10.98 12.51
CA VAL A 6 -10.17 9.75 12.42
C VAL A 6 -11.08 8.53 12.32
N ASP A 7 -12.12 8.44 13.14
CA ASP A 7 -13.08 7.33 13.10
C ASP A 7 -13.81 7.25 11.76
N ALA A 8 -14.24 8.40 11.24
CA ALA A 8 -14.87 8.47 9.93
C ALA A 8 -13.92 7.97 8.83
N LEU A 9 -12.63 8.35 8.87
CA LEU A 9 -11.62 7.87 7.94
C LEU A 9 -11.38 6.37 8.07
N LEU A 10 -11.23 5.84 9.29
CA LEU A 10 -11.05 4.40 9.52
C LEU A 10 -12.20 3.60 8.92
N ALA A 11 -13.43 4.05 9.18
CA ALA A 11 -14.63 3.42 8.62
C ALA A 11 -14.65 3.50 7.09
N TYR A 12 -14.36 4.67 6.52
CA TYR A 12 -14.36 4.87 5.07
C TYR A 12 -13.26 4.08 4.35
N ILE A 13 -12.06 3.99 4.92
CA ILE A 13 -10.94 3.21 4.38
C ILE A 13 -11.33 1.73 4.31
N LEU A 14 -11.89 1.19 5.40
CA LEU A 14 -12.34 -0.20 5.41
C LEU A 14 -13.49 -0.43 4.42
N LEU A 15 -14.44 0.52 4.33
CA LEU A 15 -15.54 0.49 3.38
C LEU A 15 -15.05 0.46 1.92
N GLU A 16 -14.05 1.27 1.57
CA GLU A 16 -13.48 1.27 0.22
C GLU A 16 -12.71 -0.03 -0.06
N ALA A 17 -12.03 -0.60 0.93
CA ALA A 17 -11.34 -1.89 0.76
C ALA A 17 -12.32 -3.02 0.42
N GLN A 18 -13.55 -2.99 0.97
CA GLN A 18 -14.59 -3.99 0.66
C GLN A 18 -15.03 -3.98 -0.81
N LYS A 19 -14.70 -2.92 -1.57
CA LYS A 19 -15.05 -2.82 -2.98
C LYS A 19 -14.06 -3.55 -3.90
N SER A 20 -12.95 -4.09 -3.39
CA SER A 20 -12.03 -4.90 -4.21
C SER A 20 -12.71 -6.20 -4.66
N ASP A 21 -12.48 -6.59 -5.91
CA ASP A 21 -12.90 -7.89 -6.46
C ASP A 21 -12.08 -9.04 -5.87
N ASP A 22 -10.83 -8.78 -5.44
CA ASP A 22 -10.00 -9.75 -4.74
C ASP A 22 -10.33 -9.75 -3.24
N PHE A 23 -10.83 -10.89 -2.75
CA PHE A 23 -11.17 -11.06 -1.33
C PHE A 23 -9.96 -10.90 -0.40
N GLY A 24 -8.75 -11.25 -0.84
CA GLY A 24 -7.54 -11.08 -0.03
C GLY A 24 -7.23 -9.62 0.27
N GLU A 25 -7.49 -8.74 -0.71
CA GLU A 25 -7.23 -7.30 -0.65
C GLU A 25 -8.19 -6.53 0.26
N ARG A 26 -9.37 -7.10 0.57
CA ARG A 26 -10.39 -6.46 1.41
C ARG A 26 -9.96 -6.29 2.87
N SER A 27 -8.96 -7.07 3.30
CA SER A 27 -8.51 -7.12 4.69
C SER A 27 -7.30 -6.20 4.94
N LEU A 28 -7.45 -5.26 5.87
CA LEU A 28 -6.43 -4.25 6.14
C LEU A 28 -5.83 -4.44 7.53
N GLY A 29 -4.50 -4.38 7.61
CA GLY A 29 -3.77 -4.34 8.89
C GLY A 29 -3.57 -2.91 9.41
N PRO A 30 -3.21 -2.72 10.69
CA PRO A 30 -3.01 -1.40 11.30
C PRO A 30 -2.09 -0.46 10.52
N ILE A 31 -1.01 -0.98 9.94
CA ILE A 31 -0.07 -0.18 9.14
C ILE A 31 -0.75 0.50 7.94
N HIS A 32 -1.71 -0.18 7.29
CA HIS A 32 -2.43 0.35 6.14
C HIS A 32 -3.33 1.51 6.55
N PHE A 33 -4.09 1.37 7.63
CA PHE A 33 -4.92 2.45 8.16
C PHE A 33 -4.09 3.69 8.48
N ILE A 34 -2.96 3.51 9.17
CA ILE A 34 -2.05 4.62 9.50
C ILE A 34 -1.56 5.32 8.23
N LYS A 35 -1.13 4.55 7.22
CA LYS A 35 -0.62 5.14 5.98
C LYS A 35 -1.73 5.82 5.17
N TYR A 36 -2.93 5.25 5.09
CA TYR A 36 -4.05 5.87 4.39
C TYR A 36 -4.53 7.16 5.07
N ILE A 37 -4.51 7.22 6.41
CA ILE A 37 -4.86 8.44 7.16
C ILE A 37 -3.78 9.51 6.97
N TYR A 38 -2.49 9.14 6.99
CA TYR A 38 -1.41 10.05 6.64
C TYR A 38 -1.60 10.64 5.23
N LEU A 39 -1.96 9.79 4.26
CA LEU A 39 -2.22 10.21 2.89
C LEU A 39 -3.46 11.12 2.78
N ALA A 40 -4.49 10.90 3.60
CA ALA A 40 -5.64 11.81 3.69
C ALA A 40 -5.23 13.19 4.22
N ASP A 41 -4.41 13.25 5.27
CA ASP A 41 -3.89 14.50 5.81
C ASP A 41 -2.99 15.23 4.81
N LEU A 42 -2.15 14.49 4.08
CA LEU A 42 -1.30 15.05 3.03
C LEU A 42 -2.13 15.73 1.94
N SER A 43 -3.15 15.03 1.41
CA SER A 43 -4.03 15.58 0.39
C SER A 43 -4.88 16.75 0.91
N TYR A 44 -5.24 16.76 2.19
CA TYR A 44 -5.95 17.88 2.79
C TYR A 44 -5.03 19.11 2.89
N ALA A 45 -3.83 18.94 3.42
CA ALA A 45 -2.84 19.98 3.63
C ALA A 45 -2.46 20.73 2.35
N GLU A 46 -2.39 20.03 1.22
CA GLU A 46 -2.17 20.64 -0.11
C GLU A 46 -3.15 21.77 -0.43
N ASN A 47 -4.40 21.61 -0.01
CA ASN A 47 -5.48 22.54 -0.35
C ASN A 47 -5.85 23.47 0.82
N HIS A 48 -5.19 23.33 1.97
CA HIS A 48 -5.53 24.02 3.21
C HIS A 48 -4.27 24.59 3.90
N GLU A 49 -3.32 25.11 3.12
CA GLU A 49 -2.16 25.86 3.62
C GLU A 49 -1.32 25.10 4.67
N GLY A 50 -1.29 23.77 4.56
CA GLY A 50 -0.54 22.90 5.47
C GLY A 50 -1.30 22.42 6.70
N GLU A 51 -2.56 22.82 6.89
CA GLU A 51 -3.41 22.24 7.93
C GLU A 51 -3.73 20.77 7.60
N THR A 52 -3.75 19.90 8.62
CA THR A 52 -4.12 18.49 8.44
C THR A 52 -5.59 18.26 8.79
N PHE A 53 -6.24 17.32 8.09
CA PHE A 53 -7.66 17.03 8.31
C PHE A 53 -7.89 16.47 9.72
N THR A 54 -7.02 15.58 10.17
CA THR A 54 -7.14 14.90 11.47
C THR A 54 -6.50 15.66 12.62
N GLY A 55 -5.63 16.65 12.36
CA GLY A 55 -4.85 17.31 13.40
C GLY A 55 -3.90 16.36 14.14
N ILE A 56 -3.44 15.29 13.49
CA ILE A 56 -2.38 14.41 13.99
C ILE A 56 -1.04 15.12 13.83
N GLN A 57 -0.20 15.03 14.87
CA GLN A 57 1.17 15.52 14.86
C GLN A 57 2.09 14.38 14.42
N TRP A 58 2.20 14.18 13.11
CA TRP A 58 2.92 13.06 12.53
C TRP A 58 4.42 13.13 12.83
N ARG A 59 5.00 11.99 13.21
CA ARG A 59 6.45 11.83 13.41
C ARG A 59 7.02 10.78 12.46
N PHE A 60 8.21 11.01 11.92
CA PHE A 60 8.94 9.96 11.21
C PHE A 60 9.46 8.93 12.22
N HIS A 61 8.87 7.72 12.25
CA HIS A 61 9.29 6.66 13.14
C HIS A 61 9.36 5.30 12.43
N HIS A 62 10.56 4.71 12.39
CA HIS A 62 10.85 3.39 11.82
C HIS A 62 10.27 3.22 10.41
N PHE A 63 9.04 2.72 10.29
CA PHE A 63 8.31 2.48 9.05
C PHE A 63 7.55 3.70 8.53
N GLY A 64 8.15 4.89 8.63
CA GLY A 64 7.59 6.14 8.08
C GLY A 64 6.72 6.94 9.06
N PRO A 65 5.62 7.59 8.59
CA PRO A 65 4.79 8.45 9.42
C PRO A 65 4.06 7.63 10.49
N TRP A 66 4.10 8.09 11.73
CA TRP A 66 3.54 7.39 12.88
C TRP A 66 2.89 8.34 13.87
N ASP A 67 1.82 7.85 14.50
CA ASP A 67 1.22 8.41 15.70
C ASP A 67 0.72 7.28 16.61
N THR A 68 1.05 7.36 17.90
CA THR A 68 0.72 6.30 18.86
C THR A 68 -0.75 6.35 19.26
N ALA A 69 -1.32 7.55 19.36
CA ALA A 69 -2.74 7.71 19.71
C ALA A 69 -3.65 7.18 18.58
N LEU A 70 -3.27 7.41 17.32
CA LEU A 70 -3.94 6.80 16.17
C LEU A 70 -3.87 5.28 16.22
N TRP A 71 -2.69 4.70 16.44
CA TRP A 71 -2.54 3.24 16.52
C TRP A 71 -3.46 2.63 17.59
N GLN A 72 -3.51 3.24 18.78
CA GLN A 72 -4.40 2.83 19.87
C GLN A 72 -5.89 3.05 19.55
N ARG A 73 -6.22 3.96 18.62
CA ARG A 73 -7.61 4.28 18.24
C ARG A 73 -8.20 3.30 17.22
N ILE A 74 -7.37 2.61 16.43
CA ILE A 74 -7.82 1.73 15.34
C ILE A 74 -8.80 0.68 15.84
N GLU A 75 -8.41 -0.13 16.82
CA GLU A 75 -9.23 -1.24 17.31
C GLU A 75 -10.55 -0.79 17.94
N PRO A 76 -10.59 0.18 18.89
CA PRO A 76 -11.85 0.67 19.44
C PRO A 76 -12.80 1.26 18.39
N SER A 77 -12.27 1.98 17.39
CA SER A 77 -13.07 2.61 16.34
C SER A 77 -13.68 1.57 15.39
N LEU A 78 -12.86 0.65 14.90
CA LEU A 78 -13.29 -0.40 13.96
C LEU A 78 -14.27 -1.36 14.62
N THR A 79 -14.03 -1.76 15.87
CA THR A 79 -14.95 -2.60 16.64
C THR A 79 -16.31 -1.92 16.85
N ALA A 80 -16.32 -0.63 17.21
CA ALA A 80 -17.56 0.13 17.34
C ALA A 80 -18.34 0.25 16.01
N SER A 81 -17.63 0.16 14.88
CA SER A 81 -18.22 0.18 13.53
C SER A 81 -18.66 -1.21 13.05
N GLY A 82 -18.55 -2.25 13.88
CA GLY A 82 -18.93 -3.62 13.56
C GLY A 82 -17.89 -4.41 12.75
N ALA A 83 -16.67 -3.90 12.62
CA ALA A 83 -15.58 -4.64 11.97
C ALA A 83 -15.09 -5.79 12.86
N GLN A 84 -14.54 -6.82 12.22
CA GLN A 84 -14.01 -8.01 12.88
C GLN A 84 -12.49 -8.09 12.68
N ALA A 85 -11.78 -8.35 13.76
CA ALA A 85 -10.35 -8.64 13.76
C ALA A 85 -10.11 -10.13 13.54
N ALA A 86 -9.21 -10.46 12.61
CA ALA A 86 -8.65 -11.79 12.43
C ALA A 86 -7.14 -11.73 12.72
N ASN A 87 -6.69 -12.59 13.63
CA ASN A 87 -5.28 -12.71 13.98
C ASN A 87 -4.65 -13.87 13.21
N PHE A 88 -3.47 -13.63 12.65
CA PHE A 88 -2.70 -14.60 11.89
C PHE A 88 -1.36 -14.83 12.58
N PRO A 89 -0.87 -16.07 12.65
CA PRO A 89 0.45 -16.36 13.17
C PRO A 89 1.51 -15.68 12.30
N SER A 90 2.64 -15.32 12.92
CA SER A 90 3.81 -14.79 12.23
C SER A 90 5.03 -15.61 12.62
N ASP A 91 5.85 -15.96 11.64
CA ASP A 91 7.14 -16.61 11.88
C ASP A 91 8.18 -15.64 12.48
N PHE A 92 7.90 -14.33 12.45
CA PHE A 92 8.82 -13.26 12.84
C PHE A 92 8.45 -12.58 14.17
N SER A 93 7.29 -12.88 14.75
CA SER A 93 6.85 -12.29 16.02
C SER A 93 5.90 -13.20 16.77
N ASP A 94 6.08 -13.31 18.10
CA ASP A 94 5.24 -14.12 18.99
C ASP A 94 3.75 -13.71 19.00
N THR A 95 3.46 -12.45 18.66
CA THR A 95 2.10 -11.88 18.68
C THR A 95 1.33 -12.01 17.36
N GLY A 96 1.96 -12.45 16.27
CA GLY A 96 1.33 -12.52 14.96
C GLY A 96 0.98 -11.14 14.35
N TYR A 97 0.09 -11.13 13.35
CA TYR A 97 -0.45 -9.89 12.75
C TYR A 97 -1.98 -9.90 12.67
N THR A 98 -2.59 -8.73 12.87
CA THR A 98 -4.06 -8.54 12.83
C THR A 98 -4.50 -7.95 11.50
N ARG A 99 -5.59 -8.48 10.94
CA ARG A 99 -6.30 -7.89 9.80
C ARG A 99 -7.75 -7.63 10.18
N TRP A 100 -8.27 -6.51 9.70
CA TRP A 100 -9.65 -6.09 9.89
C TRP A 100 -10.44 -6.33 8.61
N ASN A 101 -11.62 -6.90 8.78
CA ASN A 101 -12.61 -7.10 7.73
C ASN A 101 -14.01 -6.77 8.26
N ILE A 102 -15.02 -6.79 7.40
CA ILE A 102 -16.41 -6.57 7.81
C ILE A 102 -17.38 -7.44 7.03
N ASN A 103 -18.46 -7.83 7.70
CA ASN A 103 -19.54 -8.64 7.11
C ASN A 103 -20.78 -7.81 6.73
N SER A 104 -21.00 -6.66 7.38
CA SER A 104 -22.14 -5.76 7.17
C SER A 104 -21.63 -4.34 6.87
N ILE A 105 -21.97 -3.82 5.70
CA ILE A 105 -21.44 -2.56 5.17
C ILE A 105 -22.20 -1.35 5.76
N GLU A 106 -23.43 -1.55 6.22
CA GLU A 106 -24.36 -0.50 6.65
C GLU A 106 -23.79 0.35 7.78
N CYS A 107 -23.17 -0.27 8.79
CA CYS A 107 -22.59 0.43 9.94
C CYS A 107 -21.42 1.35 9.55
N LEU A 108 -20.63 0.97 8.54
CA LEU A 108 -19.53 1.80 8.03
C LEU A 108 -20.03 2.98 7.20
N GLN A 109 -21.11 2.80 6.44
CA GLN A 109 -21.68 3.89 5.66
C GLN A 109 -22.12 5.02 6.58
N ASP A 110 -22.78 4.71 7.69
CA ASP A 110 -23.19 5.71 8.68
C ASP A 110 -22.00 6.43 9.32
N ALA A 111 -20.96 5.69 9.70
CA ALA A 111 -19.72 6.27 10.24
C ALA A 111 -18.96 7.14 9.23
N ALA A 112 -19.02 6.80 7.93
CA ALA A 112 -18.32 7.50 6.86
C ALA A 112 -19.07 8.72 6.28
N LYS A 113 -20.37 8.88 6.55
CA LYS A 113 -21.24 9.93 5.97
C LYS A 113 -20.72 11.36 6.14
N ASN A 114 -19.88 11.63 7.14
CA ASN A 114 -19.42 12.98 7.49
C ASN A 114 -18.10 13.40 6.83
N LEU A 115 -17.53 12.58 5.95
CA LEU A 115 -16.30 12.95 5.23
C LEU A 115 -16.58 13.90 4.06
N SER A 116 -15.74 14.90 3.86
CA SER A 116 -15.81 15.76 2.67
C SER A 116 -15.49 14.96 1.40
N ILE A 117 -16.15 15.33 0.30
CA ILE A 117 -16.01 14.65 -1.01
C ILE A 117 -14.56 14.63 -1.49
N ASP A 118 -13.82 15.70 -1.22
CA ASP A 118 -12.42 15.85 -1.64
C ASP A 118 -11.52 14.78 -1.00
N ILE A 119 -11.70 14.54 0.30
CA ILE A 119 -10.96 13.53 1.04
C ILE A 119 -11.37 12.12 0.61
N GLN A 120 -12.68 11.89 0.46
CA GLN A 120 -13.20 10.60 0.00
C GLN A 120 -12.58 10.19 -1.34
N GLY A 121 -12.55 11.12 -2.31
CA GLY A 121 -12.03 10.84 -3.63
C GLY A 121 -10.56 10.43 -3.62
N PHE A 122 -9.71 11.13 -2.87
CA PHE A 122 -8.29 10.80 -2.77
C PHE A 122 -8.06 9.47 -2.04
N VAL A 123 -8.68 9.28 -0.87
CA VAL A 123 -8.56 8.06 -0.07
C VAL A 123 -9.04 6.84 -0.84
N SER A 124 -10.18 6.93 -1.55
CA SER A 124 -10.68 5.84 -2.38
C SER A 124 -9.68 5.42 -3.46
N ARG A 125 -9.05 6.38 -4.14
CA ARG A 125 -8.01 6.07 -5.13
C ARG A 125 -6.78 5.44 -4.51
N ALA A 126 -6.33 5.92 -3.35
CA ALA A 126 -5.19 5.35 -2.64
C ALA A 126 -5.49 3.90 -2.21
N VAL A 127 -6.65 3.64 -1.61
CA VAL A 127 -7.07 2.30 -1.17
C VAL A 127 -7.19 1.35 -2.35
N ARG A 128 -7.75 1.77 -3.49
CA ARG A 128 -7.83 0.93 -4.69
C ARG A 128 -6.48 0.67 -5.35
N LYS A 129 -5.54 1.60 -5.26
CA LYS A 129 -4.21 1.46 -5.85
C LYS A 129 -3.30 0.55 -5.03
N PHE A 130 -3.32 0.70 -3.71
CA PHE A 130 -2.36 0.01 -2.84
C PHE A 130 -2.99 -1.16 -2.07
N ALA A 131 -4.31 -1.20 -1.95
CA ALA A 131 -5.06 -2.27 -1.27
C ALA A 131 -4.43 -2.66 0.08
N ASN A 132 -4.00 -3.91 0.21
CA ASN A 132 -3.32 -4.46 1.38
C ASN A 132 -1.80 -4.66 1.17
N SER A 133 -1.24 -4.09 0.09
CA SER A 133 0.18 -4.15 -0.25
C SER A 133 0.99 -3.19 0.62
N THR A 134 1.66 -3.74 1.62
CA THR A 134 2.50 -2.95 2.55
C THR A 134 3.74 -2.38 1.84
N SER A 135 4.35 -3.11 0.91
CA SER A 135 5.53 -2.64 0.18
C SER A 135 5.23 -1.40 -0.65
N ASP A 136 4.14 -1.44 -1.43
CA ASP A 136 3.83 -0.36 -2.38
C ASP A 136 3.41 0.92 -1.67
N ILE A 137 2.59 0.81 -0.61
CA ILE A 137 2.18 1.99 0.15
C ILE A 137 3.35 2.60 0.93
N LEU A 138 4.26 1.79 1.47
CA LEU A 138 5.45 2.30 2.13
C LEU A 138 6.35 3.01 1.13
N HIS A 139 6.64 2.41 -0.02
CA HIS A 139 7.43 3.03 -1.07
C HIS A 139 6.83 4.39 -1.48
N PHE A 140 5.51 4.46 -1.67
CA PHE A 140 4.85 5.73 -1.98
C PHE A 140 5.01 6.76 -0.86
N VAL A 141 4.75 6.36 0.39
CA VAL A 141 4.83 7.25 1.56
C VAL A 141 6.24 7.81 1.75
N TYR A 142 7.29 7.01 1.57
CA TYR A 142 8.67 7.49 1.69
C TYR A 142 9.06 8.55 0.67
N ASN A 143 8.40 8.56 -0.49
CA ASN A 143 8.62 9.53 -1.56
C ASN A 143 7.75 10.78 -1.44
N THR A 144 6.98 10.95 -0.36
CA THR A 144 6.16 12.15 -0.14
C THR A 144 7.01 13.30 0.42
N PRO A 145 6.70 14.57 0.10
CA PRO A 145 7.52 15.71 0.53
C PRO A 145 7.75 15.82 2.05
N PRO A 146 6.77 15.61 2.94
CA PRO A 146 7.03 15.66 4.38
C PRO A 146 7.99 14.56 4.85
N MET A 147 7.89 13.37 4.27
CA MET A 147 8.73 12.21 4.60
C MET A 147 10.15 12.31 4.06
N LEU A 148 10.29 12.87 2.87
CA LEU A 148 11.60 13.22 2.37
C LEU A 148 12.21 14.21 3.37
N ARG A 149 11.49 15.28 3.76
CA ARG A 149 12.03 16.47 4.49
C ARG A 149 12.44 16.19 5.93
N ALA A 150 11.90 15.14 6.51
CA ALA A 150 12.17 14.74 7.88
C ALA A 150 13.36 13.79 8.00
N ALA A 151 14.09 13.92 9.11
CA ALA A 151 14.94 12.87 9.65
C ALA A 151 14.14 11.98 10.62
N PRO A 152 14.64 10.77 10.95
CA PRO A 152 14.02 9.93 11.95
C PRO A 152 13.79 10.67 13.27
N GLN A 153 12.65 10.40 13.91
CA GLN A 153 12.14 11.04 15.13
C GLN A 153 11.69 12.50 14.99
N GLU A 154 11.83 13.15 13.84
CA GLU A 154 11.32 14.50 13.62
C GLU A 154 9.82 14.52 13.30
N PHE A 155 9.19 15.65 13.63
CA PHE A 155 7.83 15.93 13.17
C PHE A 155 7.81 16.21 11.67
N LEU A 156 6.75 15.75 11.00
CA LEU A 156 6.56 15.96 9.57
C LEU A 156 5.95 17.34 9.32
N ASP A 157 6.56 18.09 8.40
CA ASP A 157 6.07 19.39 7.98
C ASP A 157 5.14 19.28 6.76
N PHE A 158 3.88 19.64 6.97
CA PHE A 158 2.82 19.65 5.97
C PHE A 158 2.70 20.97 5.21
N THR A 159 3.62 21.92 5.40
CA THR A 159 3.61 23.18 4.63
C THR A 159 3.82 22.90 3.13
N PRO A 160 2.89 23.28 2.23
CA PRO A 160 2.90 22.89 0.81
C PRO A 160 4.00 23.51 -0.08
N SER A 161 4.90 24.30 0.48
CA SER A 161 5.85 25.11 -0.29
C SER A 161 6.73 24.23 -1.20
N GLY A 162 6.50 24.32 -2.51
CA GLY A 162 7.28 23.59 -3.52
C GLY A 162 6.95 22.10 -3.63
N TRP A 163 5.78 21.64 -3.16
CA TRP A 163 5.36 20.25 -3.37
C TRP A 163 5.11 20.01 -4.86
N VAL A 164 6.06 19.36 -5.53
CA VAL A 164 5.80 18.73 -6.82
C VAL A 164 5.14 17.38 -6.51
N PHE A 165 3.87 17.42 -6.13
CA PHE A 165 3.06 16.22 -6.24
C PHE A 165 2.86 16.03 -7.73
N GLU A 166 3.43 14.99 -8.33
CA GLU A 166 3.00 14.60 -9.67
C GLU A 166 1.51 14.25 -9.57
N PRO A 167 0.58 15.12 -10.00
CA PRO A 167 -0.86 14.84 -9.89
C PRO A 167 -1.24 13.69 -10.84
N THR A 168 -0.30 13.33 -11.71
CA THR A 168 -0.32 12.34 -12.78
C THR A 168 -0.53 10.91 -12.31
N VAL A 169 -0.18 10.55 -11.06
CA VAL A 169 -0.47 9.18 -10.57
C VAL A 169 -1.94 8.94 -10.23
N PHE A 170 -2.75 10.01 -10.09
CA PHE A 170 -4.18 9.92 -9.77
C PHE A 170 -5.00 10.93 -10.58
N THR A 171 -4.61 11.17 -11.84
CA THR A 171 -5.38 12.03 -12.73
C THR A 171 -6.83 11.56 -12.79
N LYS A 172 -7.75 12.52 -12.68
CA LYS A 172 -9.19 12.31 -12.87
C LYS A 172 -9.37 11.49 -14.15
N SER A 173 -9.88 10.26 -14.03
CA SER A 173 -10.52 9.61 -15.17
C SER A 173 -11.54 10.62 -15.68
N LYS A 174 -11.42 11.04 -16.94
CA LYS A 174 -12.46 11.86 -17.56
C LYS A 174 -13.80 11.19 -17.24
N ASN A 175 -14.70 11.91 -16.59
CA ASN A 175 -16.07 11.43 -16.39
C ASN A 175 -16.69 11.29 -17.78
N ILE A 176 -16.54 10.10 -18.37
CA ILE A 176 -17.28 9.72 -19.56
C ILE A 176 -18.64 9.33 -19.01
N THR A 177 -19.61 10.25 -19.09
CA THR A 177 -21.02 9.92 -18.88
C THR A 177 -21.41 8.95 -19.99
N LEU A 178 -21.44 7.66 -19.66
CA LEU A 178 -21.83 6.61 -20.58
C LEU A 178 -23.32 6.77 -20.87
N THR A 179 -23.67 6.88 -22.15
CA THR A 179 -25.07 6.82 -22.58
C THR A 179 -25.62 5.41 -22.34
N ALA A 180 -26.93 5.26 -22.09
CA ALA A 180 -27.57 3.95 -21.84
C ALA A 180 -27.29 2.90 -22.94
N LYS A 181 -26.98 3.34 -24.16
CA LYS A 181 -26.59 2.48 -25.30
C LYS A 181 -25.15 1.96 -25.19
N GLN A 182 -24.25 2.72 -24.56
CA GLN A 182 -22.86 2.32 -24.28
C GLN A 182 -22.78 1.35 -23.10
N GLU A 183 -23.60 1.54 -22.05
CA GLU A 183 -23.67 0.62 -20.91
C GLU A 183 -24.12 -0.79 -21.33
N LYS A 184 -25.12 -0.88 -22.22
CA LYS A 184 -25.59 -2.17 -22.75
C LYS A 184 -24.48 -2.89 -23.53
N LYS A 185 -23.73 -2.16 -24.38
CA LYS A 185 -22.59 -2.71 -25.13
C LYS A 185 -21.44 -3.15 -24.22
N ILE A 186 -21.16 -2.41 -23.14
CA ILE A 186 -20.12 -2.77 -22.17
C ILE A 186 -20.54 -4.04 -21.41
N LYS A 187 -21.82 -4.18 -21.04
CA LYS A 187 -22.32 -5.38 -20.37
C LYS A 187 -22.29 -6.61 -21.28
N GLU A 188 -22.64 -6.45 -22.56
CA GLU A 188 -22.52 -7.48 -23.59
C GLU A 188 -21.03 -7.85 -23.82
N TRP A 189 -20.15 -6.86 -23.88
CA TRP A 189 -18.71 -7.07 -24.01
C TRP A 189 -18.10 -7.73 -22.76
N GLN A 190 -18.48 -7.35 -21.54
CA GLN A 190 -18.04 -7.97 -20.30
C GLN A 190 -18.46 -9.44 -20.21
N SER A 191 -19.70 -9.75 -20.61
CA SER A 191 -20.20 -11.13 -20.61
C SER A 191 -19.49 -12.03 -21.63
N SER A 192 -19.06 -11.46 -22.76
CA SER A 192 -18.32 -12.18 -23.80
C SER A 192 -16.82 -12.26 -23.48
N ALA A 193 -16.23 -11.18 -22.96
CA ALA A 193 -14.84 -11.13 -22.50
C ALA A 193 -14.59 -12.08 -21.33
N SER A 194 -15.52 -12.19 -20.37
CA SER A 194 -15.43 -13.16 -19.28
C SER A 194 -15.39 -14.60 -19.78
N LYS A 195 -16.18 -14.93 -20.82
CA LYS A 195 -16.17 -16.28 -21.43
C LYS A 195 -14.87 -16.56 -22.19
N ILE A 196 -14.36 -15.57 -22.91
CA ILE A 196 -13.08 -15.68 -23.65
C ILE A 196 -11.92 -15.81 -22.66
N LEU A 197 -11.95 -15.08 -21.54
CA LEU A 197 -10.92 -15.13 -20.51
C LEU A 197 -10.95 -16.48 -19.77
N GLN A 198 -12.13 -16.97 -19.40
CA GLN A 198 -12.29 -18.30 -18.80
C GLN A 198 -11.80 -19.42 -19.73
N ALA A 199 -12.10 -19.33 -21.04
CA ALA A 199 -11.61 -20.29 -22.03
C ALA A 199 -10.08 -20.25 -22.17
N LYS A 200 -9.46 -19.05 -22.21
CA LYS A 200 -8.00 -18.91 -22.26
C LYS A 200 -7.30 -19.39 -20.99
N ILE A 201 -7.88 -19.12 -19.82
CA ILE A 201 -7.36 -19.62 -18.53
C ILE A 201 -7.43 -21.15 -18.48
N ALA A 202 -8.56 -21.74 -18.89
CA ALA A 202 -8.72 -23.20 -18.97
C ALA A 202 -7.71 -23.83 -19.96
N GLU A 203 -7.49 -23.19 -21.12
CA GLU A 203 -6.51 -23.65 -22.11
C GLU A 203 -5.06 -23.55 -21.60
N GLN A 204 -4.72 -22.48 -20.86
CA GLN A 204 -3.40 -22.33 -20.23
C GLN A 204 -3.18 -23.31 -19.08
N ILE A 205 -4.19 -23.60 -18.26
CA ILE A 205 -4.12 -24.62 -17.20
C ILE A 205 -3.96 -26.02 -17.81
N ALA A 206 -4.65 -26.31 -18.93
CA ALA A 206 -4.50 -27.56 -19.67
C ALA A 206 -3.11 -27.70 -20.34
N LYS A 207 -2.55 -26.60 -20.87
CA LYS A 207 -1.17 -26.56 -21.41
C LYS A 207 -0.11 -26.70 -20.31
N ARG A 208 -0.30 -26.09 -19.13
CA ARG A 208 0.58 -26.27 -17.95
C ARG A 208 0.59 -27.71 -17.45
N LYS A 209 -0.55 -28.41 -17.48
CA LYS A 209 -0.62 -29.86 -17.17
C LYS A 209 0.13 -30.76 -18.16
N LYS A 210 0.42 -30.29 -19.38
CA LYS A 210 1.16 -31.05 -20.40
C LYS A 210 2.66 -30.77 -20.43
N ASN A 211 3.14 -29.73 -19.75
CA ASN A 211 4.55 -29.31 -19.78
C ASN A 211 5.14 -29.26 -18.36
N THR A 212 5.37 -30.42 -17.78
CA THR A 212 6.29 -30.59 -16.64
C THR A 212 7.22 -31.76 -16.91
N MET A 213 8.11 -31.58 -17.88
CA MET A 213 9.44 -32.15 -17.78
C MET A 213 10.39 -30.99 -17.98
N GLN A 214 10.93 -30.48 -16.87
CA GLN A 214 12.12 -29.66 -16.98
C GLN A 214 13.24 -30.56 -17.54
N PRO A 215 14.05 -30.09 -18.50
CA PRO A 215 15.19 -30.85 -18.97
C PRO A 215 16.07 -31.19 -17.76
N ILE A 216 16.44 -32.46 -17.64
CA ILE A 216 17.32 -32.92 -16.58
C ILE A 216 18.67 -32.23 -16.79
N ALA A 217 19.13 -31.46 -15.81
CA ALA A 217 20.47 -30.89 -15.84
C ALA A 217 21.50 -32.04 -15.89
N VAL A 218 22.32 -32.05 -16.92
CA VAL A 218 23.40 -33.03 -17.09
C VAL A 218 24.64 -32.46 -16.41
N TYR A 219 24.98 -33.02 -15.27
CA TYR A 219 26.19 -32.67 -14.51
C TYR A 219 27.33 -33.60 -14.93
N ASP A 220 27.91 -33.33 -16.09
CA ASP A 220 29.06 -34.08 -16.60
C ASP A 220 30.40 -33.47 -16.13
N SER A 221 31.50 -34.14 -16.43
CA SER A 221 32.84 -33.67 -16.04
C SER A 221 33.15 -32.29 -16.62
N VAL A 222 32.66 -31.98 -17.81
CA VAL A 222 32.86 -30.70 -18.49
C VAL A 222 32.17 -29.56 -17.73
N TYR A 223 30.96 -29.80 -17.19
CA TYR A 223 30.27 -28.85 -16.33
C TYR A 223 31.08 -28.51 -15.06
N PHE A 224 31.62 -29.53 -14.38
CA PHE A 224 32.40 -29.32 -13.15
C PHE A 224 33.76 -28.69 -13.42
N GLU A 225 34.42 -29.03 -14.53
CA GLU A 225 35.65 -28.38 -14.99
C GLU A 225 35.41 -26.89 -15.31
N GLY A 226 34.27 -26.56 -15.94
CA GLY A 226 33.87 -25.18 -16.21
C GLY A 226 33.63 -24.37 -14.93
N ILE A 227 32.95 -24.94 -13.93
CA ILE A 227 32.76 -24.29 -12.62
C ILE A 227 34.10 -24.07 -11.92
N ALA A 228 34.99 -25.08 -11.91
CA ALA A 228 36.29 -24.96 -11.26
C ALA A 228 37.17 -23.88 -11.90
N ALA A 229 37.12 -23.72 -13.22
CA ALA A 229 37.83 -22.66 -13.93
C ALA A 229 37.25 -21.26 -13.61
N LEU A 230 35.92 -21.15 -13.49
CA LEU A 230 35.25 -19.92 -13.08
C LEU A 230 35.59 -19.53 -11.64
N ASP A 231 35.56 -20.48 -10.71
CA ASP A 231 35.88 -20.24 -9.29
C ASP A 231 37.35 -19.87 -9.07
N ALA A 232 38.27 -20.32 -9.94
CA ALA A 232 39.68 -19.98 -9.88
C ALA A 232 39.97 -18.50 -10.22
N ASP A 233 39.09 -17.85 -11.00
CA ASP A 233 39.19 -16.42 -11.36
C ASP A 233 38.45 -15.50 -10.36
N ILE A 234 37.74 -16.07 -9.38
CA ILE A 234 37.02 -15.28 -8.37
C ILE A 234 38.02 -14.83 -7.30
N SER A 235 38.07 -13.52 -7.08
CA SER A 235 38.83 -12.92 -5.97
C SER A 235 38.47 -13.62 -4.65
N PRO A 236 39.41 -13.77 -3.70
CA PRO A 236 39.14 -14.48 -2.45
C PRO A 236 37.86 -13.95 -1.79
N PRO A 237 36.99 -14.84 -1.28
CA PRO A 237 35.72 -14.44 -0.69
C PRO A 237 35.96 -13.38 0.38
N LEU A 238 35.09 -12.37 0.41
CA LEU A 238 35.12 -11.36 1.45
C LEU A 238 35.08 -12.06 2.81
N ALA A 239 35.93 -11.63 3.74
CA ALA A 239 36.01 -12.23 5.06
C ALA A 239 34.62 -12.22 5.72
N GLU A 240 34.12 -13.41 6.06
CA GLU A 240 32.86 -13.55 6.79
C GLU A 240 33.03 -12.96 8.19
N GLY A 241 32.18 -12.00 8.53
CA GLY A 241 32.23 -11.33 9.82
C GLY A 241 31.07 -10.37 10.00
N ASN A 242 30.76 -10.06 11.26
CA ASN A 242 29.79 -9.04 11.59
C ASN A 242 30.44 -7.66 11.43
N ILE A 243 30.06 -6.96 10.36
CA ILE A 243 30.49 -5.60 10.10
C ILE A 243 29.39 -4.67 10.59
N SER A 244 29.72 -3.74 11.49
CA SER A 244 28.81 -2.67 11.85
C SER A 244 29.00 -1.53 10.85
N VAL A 245 27.92 -1.17 10.15
CA VAL A 245 27.89 -0.05 9.22
C VAL A 245 27.01 1.03 9.83
N SER A 246 27.54 2.25 9.95
CA SER A 246 26.78 3.42 10.38
C SER A 246 26.54 4.34 9.19
N ILE A 247 25.30 4.80 9.01
CA ILE A 247 24.97 5.84 8.03
C ILE A 247 25.09 7.19 8.75
N ALA A 248 25.73 8.16 8.12
CA ALA A 248 25.83 9.50 8.66
C ALA A 248 24.42 10.16 8.75
N GLU A 249 24.14 10.84 9.85
CA GLU A 249 22.80 11.39 10.13
C GLU A 249 22.40 12.49 9.13
N ASP A 250 23.38 13.19 8.55
CA ASP A 250 23.19 14.24 7.55
C ASP A 250 22.62 13.73 6.22
N VAL A 251 22.72 12.42 5.94
CA VAL A 251 22.11 11.78 4.76
C VAL A 251 20.61 12.05 4.70
N TRP A 252 19.91 12.09 5.85
CA TRP A 252 18.48 12.38 5.89
C TRP A 252 18.13 13.82 5.45
N LYS A 253 19.06 14.77 5.60
CA LYS A 253 18.87 16.16 5.17
C LYS A 253 19.59 16.48 3.85
N SER A 254 20.20 15.49 3.22
CA SER A 254 20.90 15.66 1.95
C SER A 254 19.97 16.08 0.82
N LYS A 255 20.42 17.03 -0.01
CA LYS A 255 19.69 17.49 -1.21
C LYS A 255 19.36 16.36 -2.18
N ALA A 256 20.19 15.32 -2.23
CA ALA A 256 19.99 14.15 -3.09
C ALA A 256 18.67 13.39 -2.81
N ARG A 257 18.02 13.62 -1.65
CA ARG A 257 16.71 13.02 -1.35
C ARG A 257 15.53 13.75 -2.03
N TYR A 258 15.73 14.95 -2.58
CA TYR A 258 14.66 15.80 -3.12
C TYR A 258 14.94 16.38 -4.50
N ASP A 259 16.20 16.35 -4.91
CA ASP A 259 16.71 16.93 -6.16
C ASP A 259 17.41 15.80 -6.95
N PRO A 260 16.64 14.98 -7.69
CA PRO A 260 17.13 13.80 -8.41
C PRO A 260 17.92 14.13 -9.68
#